data_AF-A0A7J9ZSG9-F1
#
_entry.id   AF-A0A7J9ZSG9-F1
#
_cell.length_a   1.000
_cell.length_b   1.000
_cell.length_c   1.000
_cell.angle_alpha   90.00
_cell.angle_beta   90.00
_cell.angle_gamma   90.00
#
_symmetry.space_group_name_H-M   'P 1'
#
loop_
_entity.id
_entity.type
_entity.pdbx_description
1 polymer ?
#
loop_
_entity_poly.entity_id
_entity_poly.type
_entity_poly.pdbx_seq_one_letter_code
_entity_poly.pdbx_strand_id
1 'polypeptide(L)'
;MELASVLAGEPWSDHPRCAHPLLAAIARLVNDSVSDGARDSLLPLVPEVIGTRAAGTAVDPFLVIRCADAARRADPEAPGPVRFRRQALRRVAAAPSRVPLRDRAGALIYRGGQARHAVAVCVLLLGKYGRPDPDTALRRLLLDCIEVCGRAQRTVGGRARESVSPGNAVVPGAR
;
A
#
# COMPACT_ATOMS: atom_id res chain seq x y z
N MET A 1 7.60 -4.87 11.30
CA MET A 1 6.75 -5.79 10.50
C MET A 1 6.58 -7.15 11.17
N GLU A 2 7.57 -7.56 11.95
CA GLU A 2 7.66 -8.75 12.76
C GLU A 2 6.46 -8.94 13.68
N LEU A 3 6.05 -7.89 14.41
CA LEU A 3 4.84 -7.96 15.24
C LEU A 3 3.59 -8.30 14.41
N ALA A 4 3.45 -7.77 13.19
CA ALA A 4 2.35 -8.11 12.30
C ALA A 4 2.40 -9.58 11.85
N SER A 5 3.61 -10.14 11.65
CA SER A 5 3.78 -11.56 11.32
C SER A 5 3.27 -12.46 12.46
N VAL A 6 3.67 -12.16 13.70
CA VAL A 6 3.24 -12.91 14.90
C VAL A 6 1.73 -12.81 15.10
N LEU A 7 1.17 -11.60 15.01
CA LEU A 7 -0.27 -11.39 15.17
C LEU A 7 -1.10 -12.09 14.07
N ALA A 8 -0.51 -12.30 12.88
CA ALA A 8 -1.14 -13.05 11.80
C ALA A 8 -0.92 -14.58 11.89
N GLY A 9 -0.23 -15.08 12.93
CA GLY A 9 0.11 -16.50 13.07
C GLY A 9 1.20 -16.98 12.10
N GLU A 10 1.99 -16.07 11.55
CA GLU A 10 3.13 -16.38 10.68
C GLU A 10 4.44 -16.50 11.51
N PRO A 11 5.48 -17.19 10.99
CA PRO A 11 6.81 -17.14 11.58
C PRO A 11 7.32 -15.70 11.67
N TRP A 12 8.08 -15.40 12.74
CA TRP A 12 8.71 -14.09 12.95
C TRP A 12 9.48 -13.66 11.69
N SER A 13 9.00 -12.60 11.04
CA SER A 13 9.60 -12.11 9.79
C SER A 13 9.32 -10.63 9.59
N ASP A 14 10.31 -9.93 9.05
CA ASP A 14 10.18 -8.56 8.58
C ASP A 14 9.53 -8.48 7.17
N HIS A 15 9.28 -9.63 6.53
CA HIS A 15 8.68 -9.78 5.19
C HIS A 15 7.43 -10.68 5.20
N PRO A 16 6.41 -10.40 6.04
CA PRO A 16 5.28 -11.30 6.20
C PRO A 16 4.42 -11.47 4.94
N ARG A 17 3.78 -12.63 4.84
CA ARG A 17 2.79 -12.95 3.81
C ARG A 17 1.46 -12.24 4.09
N CYS A 18 1.16 -11.88 5.32
CA CYS A 18 -0.12 -11.25 5.66
C CYS A 18 -0.23 -9.81 5.11
N ALA A 19 0.91 -9.15 4.90
CA ALA A 19 0.97 -7.75 4.45
C ALA A 19 1.33 -7.62 2.96
N HIS A 20 0.88 -6.51 2.37
CA HIS A 20 1.24 -6.11 1.02
C HIS A 20 2.75 -5.75 0.94
N PRO A 21 3.55 -6.34 0.03
CA PRO A 21 5.02 -6.21 0.07
C PRO A 21 5.57 -4.78 -0.03
N LEU A 22 4.94 -3.90 -0.83
CA LEU A 22 5.38 -2.50 -0.91
C LEU A 22 4.93 -1.69 0.32
N LEU A 23 3.77 -2.01 0.90
CA LEU A 23 3.31 -1.38 2.15
C LEU A 23 4.22 -1.80 3.32
N ALA A 24 4.61 -3.07 3.39
CA ALA A 24 5.56 -3.56 4.38
C ALA A 24 6.92 -2.84 4.27
N ALA A 25 7.38 -2.55 3.05
CA ALA A 25 8.59 -1.76 2.85
C ALA A 25 8.43 -0.31 3.36
N ILE A 26 7.30 0.34 3.06
CA ILE A 26 6.97 1.68 3.59
C ILE A 26 6.92 1.65 5.12
N ALA A 27 6.26 0.64 5.71
CA ALA A 27 6.13 0.51 7.17
C ALA A 27 7.48 0.35 7.86
N ARG A 28 8.41 -0.44 7.30
CA ARG A 28 9.80 -0.52 7.82
C ARG A 28 10.50 0.83 7.72
N LEU A 29 10.48 1.47 6.55
CA LEU A 29 11.10 2.79 6.37
C LEU A 29 10.53 3.84 7.35
N VAL A 30 9.22 3.84 7.57
CA VAL A 30 8.57 4.73 8.55
C VAL A 30 9.04 4.40 9.95
N ASN A 31 9.01 3.13 10.36
CA ASN A 31 9.50 2.69 11.67
C ASN A 31 10.96 3.10 11.92
N ASP A 32 11.80 3.00 10.90
CA ASP A 32 13.23 3.34 10.99
C ASP A 32 13.47 4.86 10.97
N SER A 33 12.50 5.64 10.50
CA SER A 33 12.61 7.11 10.35
C SER A 33 11.95 7.91 11.46
N VAL A 34 11.01 7.32 12.22
CA VAL A 34 10.39 8.00 13.37
C VAL A 34 11.34 8.07 14.56
N SER A 35 11.19 9.10 15.39
CA SER A 35 11.92 9.19 16.66
C SER A 35 11.53 8.06 17.62
N ASP A 36 12.41 7.75 18.59
CA ASP A 36 12.15 6.72 19.61
C ASP A 36 10.86 6.99 20.38
N GLY A 37 10.58 8.26 20.72
CA GLY A 37 9.36 8.67 21.43
C GLY A 37 8.07 8.53 20.60
N ALA A 38 8.17 8.47 19.27
CA ALA A 38 7.03 8.32 18.39
C ALA A 38 6.73 6.87 17.99
N ARG A 39 7.61 5.90 18.31
CA ARG A 39 7.42 4.49 17.90
C ARG A 39 6.14 3.87 18.44
N ASP A 40 5.77 4.18 19.68
CA ASP A 40 4.55 3.66 20.30
C ASP A 40 3.28 4.11 19.55
N SER A 41 3.33 5.26 18.88
CA SER A 41 2.22 5.76 18.07
C SER A 41 1.94 4.91 16.82
N LEU A 42 2.88 4.04 16.43
CA LEU A 42 2.75 3.11 15.30
C LEU A 42 2.15 1.77 15.72
N LEU A 43 2.22 1.38 17.00
CA LEU A 43 1.69 0.09 17.49
C LEU A 43 0.21 -0.14 17.12
N PRO A 44 -0.69 0.86 17.25
CA PRO A 44 -2.09 0.69 16.84
C PRO A 44 -2.28 0.42 15.34
N LEU A 45 -1.28 0.71 14.50
CA LEU A 45 -1.35 0.49 13.04
C LEU A 45 -0.92 -0.92 12.63
N VAL A 46 -0.33 -1.69 13.55
CA VAL A 46 0.19 -3.03 13.24
C VAL A 46 -0.92 -4.01 12.83
N PRO A 47 -2.09 -4.08 13.50
CA PRO A 47 -3.19 -4.92 13.04
C PRO A 47 -3.72 -4.50 11.65
N GLU A 48 -3.69 -3.20 11.33
CA GLU A 48 -4.25 -2.65 10.10
C GLU A 48 -3.48 -3.04 8.83
N VAL A 49 -2.21 -3.48 8.96
CA VAL A 49 -1.44 -3.97 7.80
C VAL A 49 -1.73 -5.44 7.48
N ILE A 50 -2.40 -6.18 8.38
CA ILE A 50 -2.73 -7.60 8.19
C ILE A 50 -3.83 -7.73 7.13
N GLY A 51 -3.68 -8.72 6.23
CA GLY A 51 -4.61 -8.97 5.13
C GLY A 51 -4.43 -8.06 3.92
N THR A 52 -3.67 -6.95 4.04
CA THR A 52 -3.44 -5.98 2.95
C THR A 52 -2.86 -6.59 1.67
N ARG A 53 -2.25 -7.79 1.74
CA ARG A 53 -1.80 -8.54 0.57
C ARG A 53 -2.89 -8.74 -0.50
N ALA A 54 -4.15 -8.88 -0.08
CA ALA A 54 -5.29 -9.05 -0.99
C ALA A 54 -5.50 -7.85 -1.96
N ALA A 55 -4.90 -6.69 -1.67
CA ALA A 55 -4.94 -5.53 -2.56
C ALA A 55 -4.22 -5.75 -3.91
N GLY A 56 -3.33 -6.75 -4.02
CA GLY A 56 -2.68 -7.13 -5.27
C GLY A 56 -1.65 -6.10 -5.79
N THR A 57 -1.15 -6.26 -7.01
CA THR A 57 -0.12 -5.36 -7.57
C THR A 57 -0.67 -4.06 -8.14
N ALA A 58 -1.97 -3.98 -8.39
CA ALA A 58 -2.61 -2.78 -8.92
C ALA A 58 -2.50 -1.57 -7.97
N VAL A 59 -2.28 -1.78 -6.66
CA VAL A 59 -2.11 -0.69 -5.70
C VAL A 59 -0.70 -0.07 -5.69
N ASP A 60 0.31 -0.72 -6.28
CA ASP A 60 1.70 -0.24 -6.21
C ASP A 60 1.86 1.22 -6.67
N PRO A 61 1.29 1.65 -7.83
CA PRO A 61 1.39 3.04 -8.26
C PRO A 61 0.67 4.02 -7.33
N PHE A 62 -0.44 3.62 -6.70
CA PHE A 62 -1.17 4.47 -5.77
C PHE A 62 -0.41 4.71 -4.47
N LEU A 63 0.30 3.70 -3.97
CA LEU A 63 1.22 3.84 -2.84
C LEU A 63 2.36 4.82 -3.19
N VAL A 64 2.95 4.69 -4.38
CA VAL A 64 3.98 5.65 -4.86
C VAL A 64 3.42 7.06 -4.97
N ILE A 65 2.20 7.24 -5.49
CA ILE A 65 1.54 8.56 -5.56
C ILE A 65 1.38 9.16 -4.16
N ARG A 66 0.93 8.39 -3.17
CA ARG A 66 0.79 8.87 -1.78
C ARG A 66 2.12 9.31 -1.18
N CYS A 67 3.15 8.48 -1.30
CA CYS A 67 4.49 8.83 -0.84
C CYS A 67 5.03 10.09 -1.52
N ALA A 68 4.89 10.18 -2.85
CA ALA A 68 5.35 11.33 -3.61
C ALA A 68 4.58 12.61 -3.30
N ASP A 69 3.26 12.52 -3.14
CA ASP A 69 2.43 13.66 -2.74
C ASP A 69 2.80 14.18 -1.34
N ALA A 70 3.07 13.28 -0.39
CA ALA A 70 3.50 13.66 0.95
C ALA A 70 4.89 14.31 0.93
N ALA A 71 5.86 13.70 0.24
CA ALA A 71 7.21 14.25 0.12
C ALA A 71 7.23 15.62 -0.58
N ARG A 72 6.43 15.82 -1.63
CA ARG A 72 6.32 17.11 -2.31
C ARG A 72 5.72 18.21 -1.42
N ARG A 73 4.83 17.86 -0.49
CA ARG A 73 4.31 18.83 0.48
C ARG A 73 5.36 19.23 1.51
N ALA A 74 6.24 18.30 1.88
CA ALA A 74 7.33 18.55 2.83
C ALA A 74 8.49 19.33 2.18
N ASP A 75 8.81 19.04 0.93
CA ASP A 75 9.84 19.71 0.14
C ASP A 75 9.35 19.93 -1.30
N PRO A 76 8.78 21.12 -1.59
CA PRO A 76 8.29 21.45 -2.93
C PRO A 76 9.38 21.54 -4.00
N GLU A 77 10.61 21.84 -3.60
CA GLU A 77 11.74 22.06 -4.52
C GLU A 77 12.45 20.74 -4.89
N ALA A 78 12.19 19.65 -4.16
CA ALA A 78 12.73 18.34 -4.50
C ALA A 78 12.20 17.84 -5.87
N PRO A 79 13.08 17.61 -6.87
CA PRO A 79 12.63 17.18 -8.21
C PRO A 79 12.17 15.70 -8.23
N GLY A 80 12.62 14.90 -7.26
CA GLY A 80 12.34 13.47 -7.16
C GLY A 80 10.85 13.11 -7.04
N PRO A 81 10.14 13.62 -6.02
CA PRO A 81 8.71 13.34 -5.83
C PRO A 81 7.85 13.67 -7.06
N VAL A 82 8.11 14.77 -7.77
CA VAL A 82 7.33 15.17 -8.96
C VAL A 82 7.45 14.12 -10.07
N ARG A 83 8.69 13.66 -10.39
CA ARG A 83 8.90 12.63 -11.41
C ARG A 83 8.26 11.29 -11.02
N PHE A 84 8.38 10.88 -9.75
CA PHE A 84 7.84 9.62 -9.26
C PHE A 84 6.33 9.59 -9.36
N ARG A 85 5.68 10.67 -8.93
CA ARG A 85 4.22 10.85 -9.05
C ARG A 85 3.77 10.78 -10.50
N ARG A 86 4.42 11.53 -11.41
CA ARG A 86 4.08 11.54 -12.83
C ARG A 86 4.20 10.15 -13.45
N GLN A 87 5.26 9.42 -13.14
CA GLN A 87 5.47 8.06 -13.66
C GLN A 87 4.44 7.07 -13.11
N ALA A 88 4.09 7.18 -11.83
CA ALA A 88 3.07 6.34 -11.22
C ALA A 88 1.67 6.62 -11.82
N LEU A 89 1.30 7.88 -12.05
CA LEU A 89 0.04 8.24 -12.72
C LEU A 89 -0.03 7.70 -14.15
N ARG A 90 1.06 7.75 -14.90
CA ARG A 90 1.13 7.13 -16.24
C ARG A 90 0.85 5.63 -16.19
N ARG A 91 1.33 4.93 -15.16
CA ARG A 91 1.02 3.51 -14.95
C ARG A 91 -0.44 3.27 -14.60
N VAL A 92 -1.04 4.12 -13.77
CA VAL A 92 -2.48 4.04 -13.48
C VAL A 92 -3.30 4.24 -14.76
N ALA A 93 -2.96 5.23 -15.58
CA ALA A 93 -3.67 5.52 -16.82
C ALA A 93 -3.48 4.42 -17.90
N ALA A 94 -2.32 3.76 -17.91
CA ALA A 94 -2.01 2.69 -18.85
C ALA A 94 -2.55 1.30 -18.42
N ALA A 95 -3.08 1.16 -17.20
CA ALA A 95 -3.56 -0.13 -16.71
C ALA A 95 -4.85 -0.54 -17.46
N PRO A 96 -4.86 -1.67 -18.18
CA PRO A 96 -6.06 -2.11 -18.89
C PRO A 96 -7.17 -2.54 -17.91
N SER A 97 -8.41 -2.45 -18.39
CA SER A 97 -9.62 -2.80 -17.63
C SER A 97 -9.75 -4.29 -17.27
N ARG A 98 -8.95 -5.16 -17.91
CA ARG A 98 -8.80 -6.60 -17.64
C ARG A 98 -7.31 -6.91 -17.56
N VAL A 99 -6.85 -7.68 -16.57
CA VAL A 99 -5.41 -7.90 -16.30
C VAL A 99 -4.94 -9.24 -16.89
N PRO A 100 -4.37 -9.28 -18.11
CA PRO A 100 -3.69 -10.46 -18.62
C PRO A 100 -2.42 -10.80 -17.82
N LEU A 101 -1.97 -12.06 -17.89
CA LEU A 101 -0.79 -12.57 -17.16
C LEU A 101 0.50 -11.75 -17.41
N ARG A 102 0.68 -11.19 -18.61
CA ARG A 102 1.84 -10.36 -18.99
C ARG A 102 1.97 -9.08 -18.15
N ASP A 103 0.85 -8.53 -17.68
CA ASP A 103 0.87 -7.34 -16.81
C ASP A 103 1.33 -7.67 -15.38
N ARG A 104 1.20 -8.93 -14.94
CA ARG A 104 1.66 -9.34 -13.60
C ARG A 104 3.18 -9.28 -13.48
N ALA A 105 3.91 -9.78 -14.48
CA ALA A 105 5.38 -9.72 -14.49
C ALA A 105 5.88 -8.26 -14.48
N GLY A 106 5.30 -7.41 -15.33
CA GLY A 106 5.61 -5.98 -15.38
C GLY A 106 5.34 -5.26 -14.04
N ALA A 107 4.23 -5.60 -13.38
CA ALA A 107 3.89 -5.04 -12.07
C ALA A 107 4.87 -5.50 -10.97
N LEU A 108 5.31 -6.76 -10.99
CA LEU A 108 6.32 -7.27 -10.06
C LEU A 108 7.70 -6.62 -10.28
N ILE A 109 8.12 -6.42 -11.54
CA ILE A 109 9.36 -5.70 -11.87
C ILE A 109 9.26 -4.25 -11.40
N TYR A 110 8.13 -3.58 -11.67
CA TYR A 110 7.88 -2.21 -11.22
C TYR A 110 8.00 -2.09 -9.70
N ARG A 111 7.36 -3.00 -8.96
CA ARG A 111 7.47 -3.08 -7.50
C ARG A 111 8.92 -3.30 -7.06
N GLY A 112 9.59 -4.25 -7.68
CA GLY A 112 10.95 -4.68 -7.32
C GLY A 112 12.00 -3.59 -7.45
N GLY A 113 11.86 -2.70 -8.43
CA GLY A 113 12.78 -1.60 -8.70
C GLY A 113 12.17 -0.23 -8.42
N GLN A 114 11.57 0.37 -9.45
CA GLN A 114 11.16 1.78 -9.48
C GLN A 114 10.25 2.18 -8.30
N ALA A 115 9.25 1.36 -7.95
CA ALA A 115 8.33 1.69 -6.87
C ALA A 115 9.03 1.68 -5.50
N ARG A 116 9.83 0.65 -5.21
CA ARG A 116 10.64 0.56 -3.98
C ARG A 116 11.60 1.73 -3.84
N HIS A 117 12.32 2.08 -4.91
CA HIS A 117 13.22 3.24 -4.89
C HIS A 117 12.44 4.54 -4.63
N ALA A 118 11.33 4.76 -5.33
CA ALA A 118 10.52 5.96 -5.18
C ALA A 118 9.98 6.13 -3.74
N VAL A 119 9.40 5.08 -3.15
CA VAL A 119 8.87 5.16 -1.78
C VAL A 119 9.99 5.37 -0.76
N ALA A 120 11.15 4.74 -0.93
CA ALA A 120 12.31 4.94 -0.05
C ALA A 120 12.75 6.40 -0.03
N VAL A 121 12.98 7.00 -1.21
CA VAL A 121 13.36 8.42 -1.31
C VAL A 121 12.29 9.33 -0.70
N CYS A 122 11.00 9.08 -0.98
CA CYS A 122 9.92 9.92 -0.47
C CYS A 122 9.77 9.84 1.05
N VAL A 123 9.88 8.64 1.64
CA VAL A 123 9.79 8.47 3.10
C VAL A 123 10.97 9.16 3.79
N LEU A 124 12.19 9.00 3.27
CA LEU A 124 13.38 9.66 3.83
C LEU A 124 13.29 11.19 3.74
N LEU A 125 12.80 11.73 2.60
CA LEU A 125 12.55 13.17 2.47
C LEU A 125 11.50 13.65 3.48
N LEU A 126 10.43 12.88 3.68
CA LEU A 126 9.38 13.23 4.64
C LEU A 126 9.90 13.20 6.08
N GLY A 127 10.75 12.23 6.44
CA GLY A 127 11.39 12.20 7.76
C GLY A 127 12.35 13.37 7.99
N LYS A 128 13.02 13.86 6.94
CA LYS A 128 13.97 14.97 7.03
C LYS A 128 13.31 16.35 7.01
N TYR A 129 12.26 16.51 6.21
CA TYR A 129 11.67 17.82 5.90
C TYR A 129 10.20 17.95 6.27
N GLY A 130 9.58 16.90 6.82
CA GLY A 130 8.19 16.92 7.26
C GLY A 130 7.97 17.93 8.39
N ARG A 131 7.40 19.09 8.07
CA ARG A 131 7.07 20.13 9.05
C ARG A 131 5.56 20.15 9.34
N PRO A 132 5.14 20.58 10.55
CA PRO A 132 5.98 21.00 11.69
C PRO A 132 6.67 19.84 12.42
N ASP A 133 6.13 18.62 12.31
CA ASP A 133 6.63 17.42 12.97
C ASP A 133 6.74 16.25 11.95
N PRO A 134 7.96 15.71 11.72
CA PRO A 134 8.16 14.62 10.78
C PRO A 134 7.53 13.31 11.25
N ASP A 135 7.44 13.06 12.56
CA ASP A 135 6.89 11.81 13.10
C ASP A 135 5.39 11.70 12.80
N THR A 136 4.65 12.78 13.06
CA THR A 136 3.23 12.89 12.69
C THR A 136 3.03 12.75 11.17
N ALA A 137 3.92 13.33 10.36
CA ALA A 137 3.83 13.24 8.90
C ALA A 137 4.08 11.81 8.39
N LEU A 138 5.08 11.12 8.92
CA LEU A 138 5.41 9.72 8.60
C LEU A 138 4.28 8.77 9.03
N ARG A 139 3.74 8.96 10.24
CA ARG A 139 2.57 8.19 10.72
C ARG A 139 1.35 8.41 9.83
N ARG A 140 1.07 9.66 9.44
CA ARG A 140 -0.03 9.99 8.52
C ARG A 140 0.16 9.34 7.15
N LEU A 141 1.37 9.36 6.61
CA LEU A 141 1.69 8.70 5.35
C LEU A 141 1.39 7.18 5.43
N LEU A 142 1.79 6.52 6.53
CA LEU A 142 1.53 5.09 6.71
C LEU A 142 0.02 4.80 6.76
N LEU A 143 -0.75 5.60 7.50
CA LEU A 143 -2.22 5.53 7.52
C LEU A 143 -2.84 5.68 6.14
N ASP A 144 -2.44 6.70 5.37
CA ASP A 144 -2.95 6.92 4.01
C ASP A 144 -2.62 5.73 3.08
N CYS A 145 -1.45 5.11 3.25
CA CYS A 145 -1.03 3.93 2.49
C CYS A 145 -1.84 2.68 2.86
N ILE A 146 -2.10 2.47 4.16
CA ILE A 146 -3.00 1.41 4.64
C ILE A 146 -4.39 1.59 4.03
N GLU A 147 -4.90 2.82 4.02
CA GLU A 147 -6.22 3.13 3.47
C GLU A 147 -6.30 2.83 1.96
N VAL A 148 -5.24 3.11 1.20
CA VAL A 148 -5.14 2.74 -0.22
C VAL A 148 -5.31 1.24 -0.41
N CYS A 149 -4.62 0.42 0.39
CA CYS A 149 -4.79 -1.03 0.35
C CYS A 149 -6.22 -1.45 0.74
N GLY A 150 -6.78 -0.88 1.80
CA GLY A 150 -8.15 -1.16 2.26
C GLY A 150 -9.23 -0.86 1.22
N ARG A 151 -9.12 0.28 0.51
CA ARG A 151 -10.04 0.66 -0.57
C ARG A 151 -9.99 -0.33 -1.72
N ALA A 152 -8.79 -0.77 -2.13
CA ALA A 152 -8.63 -1.74 -3.21
C ALA A 152 -9.25 -3.10 -2.88
N GLN A 153 -9.11 -3.58 -1.64
CA GLN A 153 -9.74 -4.82 -1.18
C GLN A 153 -11.28 -4.77 -1.27
N ARG A 154 -11.89 -3.64 -0.85
CA ARG A 154 -13.35 -3.47 -0.92
C ARG A 154 -13.86 -3.49 -2.36
N THR A 155 -13.14 -2.87 -3.29
CA THR A 155 -13.50 -2.90 -4.73
C THR A 155 -13.46 -4.32 -5.30
N VAL A 156 -12.47 -5.13 -4.92
CA VAL A 156 -12.37 -6.54 -5.35
C VAL A 156 -13.48 -7.38 -4.71
N GLY A 157 -13.73 -7.19 -3.42
CA GLY A 157 -14.79 -7.91 -2.69
C GLY A 157 -16.21 -7.57 -3.17
N GLY A 158 -16.45 -6.30 -3.55
CA GLY A 158 -17.73 -5.86 -4.13
C GLY A 158 -18.01 -6.53 -5.48
N ARG A 159 -17.02 -6.56 -6.39
CA ARG A 159 -17.13 -7.27 -7.68
C ARG A 159 -17.37 -8.77 -7.51
N ALA A 160 -16.71 -9.40 -6.53
CA ALA A 160 -16.91 -10.83 -6.24
C ALA A 160 -18.34 -11.09 -5.71
N ARG A 161 -18.89 -10.22 -4.86
CA ARG A 161 -20.26 -10.35 -4.34
C ARG A 161 -21.32 -10.10 -5.41
N GLU A 162 -21.13 -9.14 -6.32
CA GLU A 162 -22.04 -8.91 -7.45
C GLU A 162 -22.03 -10.06 -8.47
N SER A 163 -20.90 -10.77 -8.63
CA SER A 163 -20.84 -11.97 -9.48
C SER A 163 -21.53 -13.20 -8.87
N VAL A 164 -21.84 -13.18 -7.58
CA VAL A 164 -22.60 -14.22 -6.86
C VAL A 164 -24.01 -13.67 -6.60
N SER A 165 -24.76 -13.40 -7.66
CA SER A 165 -26.21 -13.19 -7.58
C SER A 165 -26.91 -14.56 -7.63
N PRO A 166 -27.91 -14.86 -6.76
CA PRO A 166 -28.51 -16.19 -6.66
C PRO A 166 -29.43 -16.46 -7.85
N GLY A 167 -28.88 -17.08 -8.89
CA GLY A 167 -29.65 -17.64 -10.01
C GLY A 167 -30.27 -18.99 -9.64
N ASN A 168 -31.60 -19.05 -9.62
CA ASN A 168 -32.47 -20.23 -9.66
C ASN A 168 -32.40 -21.23 -8.49
N ALA A 169 -33.15 -20.93 -7.43
CA ALA A 169 -33.87 -21.98 -6.71
C ALA A 169 -35.13 -22.35 -7.53
N VAL A 170 -34.98 -23.29 -8.47
CA VAL A 170 -36.14 -24.02 -9.02
C VAL A 170 -36.70 -24.85 -7.88
N VAL A 171 -37.87 -24.48 -7.37
CA VAL A 171 -38.64 -25.31 -6.44
C VAL A 171 -39.23 -26.48 -7.24
N PRO A 172 -38.89 -27.74 -6.94
CA PRO A 172 -39.54 -28.88 -7.58
C PRO A 172 -40.85 -29.19 -6.85
N GLY A 173 -41.97 -29.04 -7.55
CA GLY A 173 -43.18 -29.86 -7.42
C GLY A 173 -43.95 -29.80 -6.10
N ALA A 174 -45.15 -29.21 -6.15
CA ALA A 174 -46.28 -29.71 -5.39
C ALA A 174 -47.34 -30.19 -6.38
N ARG A 175 -47.60 -31.50 -6.36
CA ARG A 175 -48.77 -32.15 -6.96
C ARG A 175 -49.98 -31.92 -6.08
#